data_AF-A0A348PFW7-F1
#
_entry.id   AF-A0A348PFW7-F1
#
_cell.length_a   1.000
_cell.length_b   1.000
_cell.length_c   1.000
_cell.angle_alpha   90.00
_cell.angle_beta   90.00
_cell.angle_gamma   90.00
#
_symmetry.space_group_name_H-M   'P 1'
#
loop_
_entity.id
_entity.type
_entity.pdbx_description
1 polymer ?
#
loop_
_entity_poly.entity_id
_entity_poly.type
_entity_poly.pdbx_seq_one_letter_code
_entity_poly.pdbx_strand_id
1 'polypeptide(L)'
;IAGASSGSGFCDSAIEVDGAEKSDAQPVTTVALYNMTLVGQPASGKAATKFRDNARMQINNSILMDSGKEVIKNDNTDGEATGGQTGYGYNGTLTWADTWTTNYNVYSAVNAFASPSAAYTAQSSGKLIQYTDNVFFNNTNAAAYTEAAARGVFAAANNNVLATAGSSPIASITRGPSVTSGSVIVQPVIFLDPLARNDAATSVGSAPATSFFTAANYRGAFSSTENWLCGWTAASQYGYTSSNCAAPCLADLNGDRVVGGPDLGLLLGAWGGSGFGDIDGDGVVGGSDLGGLLGAWGACP
;
A
#
# COMPACT_ATOMS: atom_id res chain seq x y z
N ILE A 1 9.50 -22.88 -13.68
CA ILE A 1 10.76 -23.64 -13.92
C ILE A 1 10.80 -24.75 -12.88
N ALA A 2 10.83 -26.02 -13.28
CA ALA A 2 10.87 -27.12 -12.32
C ALA A 2 12.14 -27.03 -11.47
N GLY A 3 12.00 -26.99 -10.15
CA GLY A 3 13.12 -26.89 -9.22
C GLY A 3 13.63 -25.47 -8.93
N ALA A 4 12.93 -24.41 -9.36
CA ALA A 4 13.35 -23.05 -8.99
C ALA A 4 12.98 -22.73 -7.53
N SER A 5 13.91 -22.06 -6.85
CA SER A 5 13.72 -21.57 -5.49
C SER A 5 12.64 -20.48 -5.41
N SER A 6 12.10 -20.26 -4.21
CA SER A 6 11.26 -19.09 -3.90
C SER A 6 11.93 -17.80 -4.37
N GLY A 7 11.15 -16.84 -4.90
CA GLY A 7 11.69 -15.59 -5.44
C GLY A 7 12.28 -15.67 -6.85
N SER A 8 12.51 -16.87 -7.40
CA SER A 8 12.98 -17.07 -8.79
C SER A 8 11.83 -17.20 -9.80
N GLY A 9 10.85 -16.29 -9.70
CA GLY A 9 9.61 -16.32 -10.51
C GLY A 9 8.44 -17.09 -9.89
N PHE A 10 8.53 -17.44 -8.60
CA PHE A 10 7.45 -18.03 -7.80
C PHE A 10 7.11 -17.15 -6.60
N CYS A 11 5.90 -17.31 -6.06
CA CYS A 11 5.36 -16.45 -5.00
C CYS A 11 6.19 -16.47 -3.71
N ASP A 12 6.59 -15.28 -3.26
CA ASP A 12 7.19 -15.02 -1.96
C ASP A 12 6.26 -14.17 -1.08
N SER A 13 6.78 -13.64 0.03
CA SER A 13 6.11 -12.63 0.84
C SER A 13 5.98 -11.31 0.07
N ALA A 14 4.88 -10.58 0.28
CA ALA A 14 4.66 -9.32 -0.44
C ALA A 14 5.59 -8.21 0.07
N ILE A 15 5.82 -8.16 1.38
CA ILE A 15 6.83 -7.31 2.02
C ILE A 15 7.67 -8.17 2.96
N GLU A 16 8.98 -8.11 2.78
CA GLU A 16 9.98 -8.61 3.71
C GLU A 16 10.76 -7.41 4.22
N VAL A 17 10.76 -7.19 5.53
CA VAL A 17 11.49 -6.10 6.17
C VAL A 17 12.54 -6.69 7.11
N ASP A 18 13.79 -6.57 6.68
CA ASP A 18 14.95 -6.94 7.47
C ASP A 18 15.48 -5.69 8.18
N GLY A 19 15.88 -5.88 9.43
CA GLY A 19 16.39 -4.82 10.27
C GLY A 19 17.90 -4.69 10.15
N ALA A 20 18.61 -4.82 11.28
CA ALA A 20 20.05 -4.64 11.34
C ALA A 20 20.77 -5.96 11.59
N GLU A 21 22.01 -6.09 11.09
CA GLU A 21 22.81 -7.31 11.25
C GLU A 21 22.84 -7.82 12.70
N LYS A 22 22.72 -9.14 12.90
CA LYS A 22 22.73 -9.82 14.21
C LYS A 22 21.64 -9.34 15.19
N SER A 23 20.63 -8.69 14.66
CA SER A 23 19.45 -8.20 15.35
C SER A 23 19.69 -7.12 16.42
N ASP A 24 20.91 -6.79 16.83
CA ASP A 24 21.17 -5.73 17.82
C ASP A 24 22.01 -4.56 17.30
N ALA A 25 22.42 -4.59 16.04
CA ALA A 25 23.09 -3.46 15.41
C ALA A 25 22.16 -2.24 15.26
N GLN A 26 22.77 -1.07 15.08
CA GLN A 26 22.10 0.16 14.71
C GLN A 26 22.89 0.87 13.60
N PRO A 27 22.24 1.62 12.70
CA PRO A 27 20.79 1.84 12.63
C PRO A 27 20.00 0.61 12.17
N VAL A 28 18.71 0.59 12.45
CA VAL A 28 17.76 -0.46 12.05
C VAL A 28 16.73 0.09 11.08
N THR A 29 16.34 -0.72 10.09
CA THR A 29 15.30 -0.36 9.12
C THR A 29 14.04 0.14 9.83
N THR A 30 13.70 1.40 9.55
CA THR A 30 12.52 2.09 10.10
C THR A 30 11.77 2.76 8.96
N VAL A 31 10.52 2.38 8.76
CA VAL A 31 9.73 2.83 7.60
C VAL A 31 8.27 3.07 7.99
N ALA A 32 7.61 3.96 7.25
CA ALA A 32 6.17 4.10 7.23
C ALA A 32 5.68 4.04 5.78
N LEU A 33 4.73 3.16 5.52
CA LEU A 33 4.10 2.94 4.22
C LEU A 33 2.64 3.36 4.30
N TYR A 34 2.17 4.01 3.24
CA TYR A 34 0.80 4.51 3.13
C TYR A 34 0.22 4.11 1.78
N ASN A 35 -1.10 3.90 1.71
CA ASN A 35 -1.81 3.74 0.45
C ASN A 35 -1.22 2.64 -0.46
N MET A 36 -0.91 1.48 0.11
CA MET A 36 -0.45 0.31 -0.65
C MET A 36 -1.61 -0.65 -0.91
N THR A 37 -1.66 -1.26 -2.09
CA THR A 37 -2.55 -2.41 -2.36
C THR A 37 -1.70 -3.68 -2.50
N LEU A 38 -1.68 -4.51 -1.45
CA LEU A 38 -0.95 -5.77 -1.41
C LEU A 38 -1.89 -6.92 -1.78
N VAL A 39 -1.70 -7.48 -2.98
CA VAL A 39 -2.45 -8.64 -3.48
C VAL A 39 -1.54 -9.87 -3.47
N GLY A 40 -1.88 -10.85 -2.64
CA GLY A 40 -1.11 -12.08 -2.49
C GLY A 40 -1.41 -13.16 -3.54
N GLN A 41 -0.82 -14.32 -3.31
CA GLN A 41 -1.13 -15.57 -4.01
C GLN A 41 -1.81 -16.53 -3.02
N PRO A 42 -3.13 -16.77 -3.11
CA PRO A 42 -3.88 -17.43 -2.05
C PRO A 42 -3.56 -18.93 -1.93
N ALA A 43 -2.97 -19.54 -2.96
CA ALA A 43 -2.52 -20.93 -2.90
C ALA A 43 -1.14 -21.05 -2.22
N SER A 44 -0.05 -21.14 -2.98
CA SER A 44 1.29 -21.35 -2.40
C SER A 44 2.02 -20.06 -2.02
N GLY A 45 1.32 -18.92 -1.95
CA GLY A 45 1.92 -17.67 -1.48
C GLY A 45 2.41 -17.75 -0.03
N LYS A 46 3.29 -16.84 0.36
CA LYS A 46 3.77 -16.74 1.74
C LYS A 46 3.00 -15.67 2.52
N ALA A 47 3.58 -15.24 3.63
CA ALA A 47 3.00 -14.21 4.47
C ALA A 47 2.93 -12.87 3.72
N ALA A 48 1.89 -12.07 3.94
CA ALA A 48 1.79 -10.76 3.31
C ALA A 48 2.95 -9.85 3.75
N THR A 49 3.21 -9.79 5.04
CA THR A 49 4.34 -9.04 5.61
C THR A 49 5.15 -9.90 6.56
N LYS A 50 6.46 -9.72 6.52
CA LYS A 50 7.41 -10.49 7.30
C LYS A 50 8.48 -9.58 7.88
N PHE A 51 8.74 -9.75 9.18
CA PHE A 51 9.62 -8.88 9.96
C PHE A 51 10.78 -9.66 10.54
N ARG A 52 11.98 -9.10 10.43
CA ARG A 52 13.22 -9.65 11.03
C ARG A 52 14.07 -8.56 11.67
N ASP A 53 14.99 -9.00 12.54
CA ASP A 53 16.14 -8.22 13.01
C ASP A 53 15.84 -6.84 13.56
N ASN A 54 14.79 -6.74 14.37
CA ASN A 54 14.34 -5.50 14.99
C ASN A 54 13.84 -4.41 14.02
N ALA A 55 13.51 -4.77 12.78
CA ALA A 55 12.88 -3.89 11.81
C ALA A 55 11.61 -3.22 12.37
N ARG A 56 11.34 -2.00 11.92
CA ARG A 56 10.22 -1.16 12.35
C ARG A 56 9.46 -0.71 11.12
N MET A 57 8.18 -1.07 11.02
CA MET A 57 7.35 -0.69 9.87
C MET A 57 5.95 -0.34 10.31
N GLN A 58 5.46 0.79 9.81
CA GLN A 58 4.06 1.17 9.87
C GLN A 58 3.42 0.92 8.50
N ILE A 59 2.24 0.30 8.45
CA ILE A 59 1.43 0.22 7.23
C ILE A 59 0.08 0.87 7.51
N ASN A 60 -0.19 1.96 6.80
CA ASN A 60 -1.39 2.75 7.02
C ASN A 60 -2.19 2.89 5.72
N ASN A 61 -3.50 3.08 5.81
CA ASN A 61 -4.34 3.40 4.65
C ASN A 61 -4.21 2.40 3.49
N SER A 62 -3.98 1.11 3.77
CA SER A 62 -3.60 0.12 2.75
C SER A 62 -4.61 -1.02 2.64
N ILE A 63 -4.52 -1.81 1.58
CA ILE A 63 -5.28 -3.04 1.38
C ILE A 63 -4.32 -4.22 1.50
N LEU A 64 -4.67 -5.24 2.27
CA LEU A 64 -3.97 -6.52 2.36
C LEU A 64 -4.95 -7.64 2.04
N MET A 65 -4.80 -8.24 0.87
CA MET A 65 -5.72 -9.29 0.40
C MET A 65 -5.05 -10.48 -0.25
N ASP A 66 -5.77 -11.60 -0.27
CA ASP A 66 -5.36 -12.85 -0.94
C ASP A 66 -4.00 -13.41 -0.47
N SER A 67 -3.60 -13.15 0.78
CA SER A 67 -2.40 -13.75 1.37
C SER A 67 -2.54 -15.28 1.44
N GLY A 68 -1.51 -16.00 1.01
CA GLY A 68 -1.46 -17.47 1.12
C GLY A 68 -1.17 -17.97 2.54
N LYS A 69 -0.61 -17.10 3.40
CA LYS A 69 -0.34 -17.40 4.82
C LYS A 69 -0.70 -16.23 5.74
N GLU A 70 0.04 -16.05 6.83
CA GLU A 70 -0.14 -14.99 7.82
C GLU A 70 -0.07 -13.61 7.16
N VAL A 71 -0.89 -12.67 7.57
CA VAL A 71 -0.77 -11.29 7.08
C VAL A 71 0.41 -10.59 7.73
N ILE A 72 0.70 -10.91 9.00
CA ILE A 72 1.86 -10.45 9.75
C ILE A 72 2.60 -11.66 10.27
N LYS A 73 3.88 -11.77 9.93
CA LYS A 73 4.76 -12.82 10.42
C LYS A 73 5.97 -12.22 11.12
N ASN A 74 6.17 -12.59 12.39
CA ASN A 74 7.45 -12.47 13.07
C ASN A 74 8.36 -13.61 12.59
N ASP A 75 9.31 -13.33 11.70
CA ASP A 75 10.27 -14.32 11.21
C ASP A 75 11.58 -14.16 11.99
N ASN A 76 11.51 -14.48 13.27
CA ASN A 76 12.51 -14.20 14.31
C ASN A 76 13.86 -14.91 14.14
N THR A 77 14.15 -15.50 12.97
CA THR A 77 15.40 -16.20 12.69
C THR A 77 15.74 -15.97 11.22
N ASP A 78 16.83 -15.25 10.97
CA ASP A 78 17.46 -15.19 9.66
C ASP A 78 18.60 -16.23 9.59
N GLY A 79 19.12 -16.46 8.37
CA GLY A 79 20.21 -17.41 8.16
C GLY A 79 21.57 -16.91 8.67
N GLU A 80 21.66 -15.65 9.09
CA GLU A 80 22.91 -14.95 9.45
C GLU A 80 23.23 -15.06 10.94
N ALA A 81 22.27 -15.52 11.77
CA ALA A 81 22.45 -15.68 13.21
C ALA A 81 23.43 -16.81 13.59
N THR A 82 24.73 -16.57 13.42
CA THR A 82 25.78 -17.46 13.91
C THR A 82 25.90 -17.33 15.42
N GLY A 83 25.28 -18.25 16.17
CA GLY A 83 25.43 -18.33 17.64
C GLY A 83 24.29 -17.75 18.48
N GLY A 84 23.06 -17.70 17.95
CA GLY A 84 21.86 -17.36 18.74
C GLY A 84 21.53 -15.86 18.81
N GLN A 85 22.14 -15.06 17.93
CA GLN A 85 21.86 -13.63 17.74
C GLN A 85 20.56 -13.43 16.95
N THR A 86 19.42 -13.86 17.49
CA THR A 86 18.19 -13.96 16.70
C THR A 86 17.07 -13.05 17.20
N GLY A 87 16.73 -12.09 16.36
CA GLY A 87 15.47 -11.39 16.31
C GLY A 87 15.18 -10.43 17.46
N TYR A 88 13.89 -10.15 17.63
CA TYR A 88 13.42 -9.16 18.59
C TYR A 88 13.66 -9.62 20.03
N GLY A 89 14.16 -8.73 20.88
CA GLY A 89 14.50 -9.02 22.28
C GLY A 89 15.95 -9.44 22.50
N TYR A 90 16.70 -9.71 21.42
CA TYR A 90 18.10 -10.10 21.53
C TYR A 90 18.95 -8.99 22.14
N ASN A 91 19.91 -9.35 23.00
CA ASN A 91 20.84 -8.45 23.67
C ASN A 91 20.20 -7.21 24.35
N GLY A 92 18.97 -7.36 24.86
CA GLY A 92 18.24 -6.26 25.53
C GLY A 92 17.58 -5.25 24.58
N THR A 93 17.52 -5.55 23.28
CA THR A 93 16.62 -4.83 22.34
C THR A 93 15.16 -5.09 22.70
N LEU A 94 14.23 -4.32 22.11
CA LEU A 94 12.80 -4.49 22.38
C LEU A 94 12.29 -5.84 21.91
N THR A 95 11.43 -6.47 22.69
CA THR A 95 10.76 -7.71 22.28
C THR A 95 9.80 -7.45 21.12
N TRP A 96 9.44 -8.51 20.40
CA TRP A 96 8.46 -8.41 19.31
C TRP A 96 7.11 -7.87 19.79
N ALA A 97 6.71 -8.08 21.05
CA ALA A 97 5.46 -7.52 21.56
C ALA A 97 5.60 -6.03 21.90
N ASP A 98 6.74 -5.63 22.47
CA ASP A 98 6.97 -4.25 22.91
C ASP A 98 7.10 -3.26 21.75
N THR A 99 7.51 -3.71 20.57
CA THR A 99 7.57 -2.86 19.37
C THR A 99 6.19 -2.36 18.91
N TRP A 100 5.10 -3.05 19.29
CA TRP A 100 3.73 -2.63 18.96
C TRP A 100 3.14 -1.64 19.95
N THR A 101 3.73 -1.52 21.14
CA THR A 101 3.24 -0.64 22.22
C THR A 101 4.14 0.56 22.44
N THR A 102 5.41 0.46 22.04
CA THR A 102 6.41 1.53 22.13
C THR A 102 6.18 2.60 21.06
N ASN A 103 6.24 3.87 21.47
CA ASN A 103 6.06 5.02 20.57
C ASN A 103 7.20 5.11 19.54
N TYR A 104 6.88 5.63 18.35
CA TYR A 104 7.79 5.75 17.21
C TYR A 104 9.11 6.50 17.51
N ASN A 105 9.07 7.44 18.46
CA ASN A 105 10.20 8.31 18.83
C ASN A 105 11.07 7.75 19.97
N VAL A 106 10.93 6.46 20.29
CA VAL A 106 11.79 5.76 21.25
C VAL A 106 12.91 5.03 20.50
N TYR A 107 14.15 5.30 20.93
CA TYR A 107 15.35 4.78 20.29
C TYR A 107 16.05 3.74 21.17
N SER A 108 16.70 2.76 20.53
CA SER A 108 17.42 1.71 21.25
C SER A 108 18.59 2.29 22.04
N ALA A 109 18.74 1.88 23.30
CA ALA A 109 19.96 2.13 24.07
C ALA A 109 21.07 1.11 23.73
N VAL A 110 20.71 -0.03 23.13
CA VAL A 110 21.66 -1.05 22.66
C VAL A 110 22.31 -0.56 21.38
N ASN A 111 23.65 -0.53 21.38
CA ASN A 111 24.48 -0.07 20.26
C ASN A 111 24.04 1.31 19.72
N ALA A 112 23.65 2.21 20.61
CA ALA A 112 23.16 3.53 20.22
C ALA A 112 24.21 4.32 19.42
N PHE A 113 23.76 5.00 18.37
CA PHE A 113 24.57 5.92 17.57
C PHE A 113 24.22 7.37 17.89
N ALA A 114 25.04 8.31 17.41
CA ALA A 114 24.82 9.73 17.65
C ALA A 114 23.50 10.21 17.00
N SER A 115 22.69 10.94 17.76
CA SER A 115 21.48 11.64 17.29
C SER A 115 20.48 10.75 16.53
N PRO A 116 19.94 9.68 17.14
CA PRO A 116 19.03 8.76 16.47
C PRO A 116 17.73 9.44 15.97
N SER A 117 17.29 10.50 16.63
CA SER A 117 16.14 11.30 16.19
C SER A 117 16.35 12.02 14.86
N ALA A 118 17.60 12.33 14.50
CA ALA A 118 17.92 12.96 13.22
C ALA A 118 17.96 11.93 12.07
N ALA A 119 18.20 10.65 12.38
CA ALA A 119 18.23 9.58 11.38
C ALA A 119 16.86 8.89 11.20
N TYR A 120 16.10 8.71 12.29
CA TYR A 120 14.80 8.06 12.27
C TYR A 120 13.65 9.05 12.07
N THR A 121 13.54 9.57 10.85
CA THR A 121 12.51 10.55 10.46
C THR A 121 11.37 9.96 9.64
N ALA A 122 11.48 8.70 9.21
CA ALA A 122 10.48 8.05 8.37
C ALA A 122 9.12 7.84 9.09
N GLN A 123 9.14 7.72 10.41
CA GLN A 123 7.94 7.65 11.25
C GLN A 123 7.77 8.96 12.01
N SER A 124 6.56 9.54 11.97
CA SER A 124 6.26 10.85 12.57
C SER A 124 5.21 10.79 13.68
N SER A 125 4.56 9.64 13.87
CA SER A 125 3.54 9.42 14.89
C SER A 125 3.38 7.93 15.17
N GLY A 126 2.56 7.57 16.15
CA GLY A 126 2.15 6.18 16.37
C GLY A 126 3.21 5.31 17.06
N LYS A 127 3.28 4.03 16.65
CA LYS A 127 4.11 2.99 17.29
C LYS A 127 5.22 2.52 16.37
N LEU A 128 6.28 1.90 16.90
CA LEU A 128 7.42 1.44 16.09
C LEU A 128 6.97 0.45 15.00
N ILE A 129 6.07 -0.47 15.36
CA ILE A 129 5.32 -1.31 14.40
C ILE A 129 3.84 -1.03 14.59
N GLN A 130 3.14 -0.74 13.49
CA GLN A 130 1.71 -0.48 13.54
C GLN A 130 1.02 -0.80 12.21
N TYR A 131 -0.28 -1.10 12.32
CA TYR A 131 -1.19 -1.17 11.19
C TYR A 131 -2.39 -0.32 11.56
N THR A 132 -2.68 0.73 10.79
CA THR A 132 -3.88 1.55 11.02
C THR A 132 -4.61 1.87 9.73
N ASP A 133 -5.93 1.88 9.80
CA ASP A 133 -6.80 2.33 8.73
C ASP A 133 -6.67 1.49 7.44
N ASN A 134 -6.39 0.20 7.58
CA ASN A 134 -6.23 -0.74 6.48
C ASN A 134 -7.50 -1.56 6.25
N VAL A 135 -7.64 -2.13 5.04
CA VAL A 135 -8.62 -3.20 4.76
C VAL A 135 -7.91 -4.54 4.61
N PHE A 136 -8.39 -5.54 5.33
CA PHE A 136 -7.97 -6.92 5.24
C PHE A 136 -9.10 -7.74 4.59
N PHE A 137 -8.81 -8.40 3.47
CA PHE A 137 -9.85 -9.09 2.71
C PHE A 137 -9.37 -10.42 2.14
N ASN A 138 -10.20 -11.46 2.20
CA ASN A 138 -9.97 -12.76 1.55
C ASN A 138 -8.60 -13.43 1.87
N ASN A 139 -8.03 -13.16 3.05
CA ASN A 139 -6.86 -13.90 3.55
C ASN A 139 -7.37 -15.18 4.26
N THR A 140 -7.53 -16.26 3.49
CA THR A 140 -8.30 -17.45 3.92
C THR A 140 -7.51 -18.47 4.72
N ASN A 141 -6.18 -18.31 4.85
CA ASN A 141 -5.37 -19.17 5.68
C ASN A 141 -5.85 -19.11 7.15
N ALA A 142 -5.93 -20.26 7.83
CA ALA A 142 -6.40 -20.32 9.21
C ALA A 142 -5.54 -19.47 10.18
N ALA A 143 -4.25 -19.28 9.87
CA ALA A 143 -3.34 -18.44 10.65
C ALA A 143 -3.23 -16.99 10.14
N ALA A 144 -4.01 -16.60 9.12
CA ALA A 144 -3.91 -15.29 8.46
C ALA A 144 -3.87 -14.12 9.45
N TYR A 145 -4.70 -14.18 10.50
CA TYR A 145 -4.91 -13.08 11.43
C TYR A 145 -4.46 -13.38 12.86
N THR A 146 -3.83 -14.52 13.13
CA THR A 146 -3.46 -14.93 14.50
C THR A 146 -2.52 -13.91 15.14
N GLU A 147 -1.42 -13.56 14.47
CA GLU A 147 -0.47 -12.58 14.99
C GLU A 147 -1.08 -11.17 15.03
N ALA A 148 -1.81 -10.78 13.98
CA ALA A 148 -2.48 -9.49 13.91
C ALA A 148 -3.43 -9.26 15.10
N ALA A 149 -4.23 -10.27 15.45
CA ALA A 149 -5.12 -10.23 16.61
C ALA A 149 -4.32 -10.16 17.92
N ALA A 150 -3.25 -10.96 18.05
CA ALA A 150 -2.40 -10.96 19.24
C ALA A 150 -1.64 -9.63 19.45
N ARG A 151 -1.49 -8.81 18.40
CA ARG A 151 -0.89 -7.46 18.45
C ARG A 151 -1.92 -6.34 18.54
N GLY A 152 -3.21 -6.67 18.61
CA GLY A 152 -4.28 -5.68 18.71
C GLY A 152 -4.51 -4.89 17.43
N VAL A 153 -4.11 -5.40 16.26
CA VAL A 153 -4.30 -4.72 14.96
C VAL A 153 -5.77 -4.36 14.74
N PHE A 154 -6.71 -5.21 15.14
CA PHE A 154 -8.14 -4.98 14.97
C PHE A 154 -8.80 -4.21 16.14
N ALA A 155 -8.03 -3.61 17.03
CA ALA A 155 -8.59 -2.71 18.04
C ALA A 155 -9.28 -1.51 17.35
N ALA A 156 -10.44 -1.09 17.88
CA ALA A 156 -11.26 -0.05 17.26
C ALA A 156 -10.48 1.25 16.99
N ALA A 157 -9.55 1.62 17.87
CA ALA A 157 -8.72 2.81 17.73
C ALA A 157 -7.82 2.81 16.47
N ASN A 158 -7.56 1.64 15.89
CA ASN A 158 -6.71 1.52 14.71
C ASN A 158 -7.50 1.68 13.40
N ASN A 159 -8.83 1.71 13.41
CA ASN A 159 -9.68 1.84 12.20
C ASN A 159 -9.44 0.80 11.10
N ASN A 160 -8.79 -0.33 11.42
CA ASN A 160 -8.62 -1.42 10.46
C ASN A 160 -9.95 -2.16 10.26
N VAL A 161 -10.21 -2.58 9.03
CA VAL A 161 -11.44 -3.27 8.64
C VAL A 161 -11.11 -4.70 8.20
N LEU A 162 -11.79 -5.69 8.79
CA LEU A 162 -11.88 -7.04 8.23
C LEU A 162 -13.11 -7.07 7.31
N ALA A 163 -12.89 -6.89 6.01
CA ALA A 163 -13.97 -6.80 5.04
C ALA A 163 -14.72 -8.13 4.91
N THR A 164 -16.04 -8.06 4.81
CA THR A 164 -16.92 -9.23 4.71
C THR A 164 -16.79 -9.90 3.35
N ALA A 165 -17.04 -11.22 3.30
CA ALA A 165 -17.07 -11.96 2.04
C ALA A 165 -18.09 -11.33 1.07
N GLY A 166 -17.68 -11.10 -0.18
CA GLY A 166 -18.48 -10.39 -1.18
C GLY A 166 -18.24 -8.87 -1.25
N SER A 167 -17.58 -8.29 -0.25
CA SER A 167 -17.26 -6.85 -0.18
C SER A 167 -15.81 -6.58 -0.57
N SER A 168 -15.43 -6.93 -1.81
CA SER A 168 -14.06 -6.75 -2.29
C SER A 168 -13.60 -5.28 -2.16
N PRO A 169 -12.41 -4.99 -1.60
CA PRO A 169 -11.91 -3.62 -1.47
C PRO A 169 -11.42 -3.04 -2.81
N ILE A 170 -11.26 -3.88 -3.83
CA ILE A 170 -10.96 -3.47 -5.20
C ILE A 170 -12.11 -3.83 -6.13
N ALA A 171 -12.21 -3.13 -7.27
CA ALA A 171 -13.28 -3.31 -8.23
C ALA A 171 -13.35 -4.73 -8.82
N SER A 172 -12.21 -5.30 -9.23
CA SER A 172 -12.19 -6.67 -9.73
C SER A 172 -10.79 -7.27 -9.73
N ILE A 173 -10.72 -8.58 -9.51
CA ILE A 173 -9.56 -9.39 -9.82
C ILE A 173 -10.04 -10.69 -10.44
N THR A 174 -9.49 -11.05 -11.60
CA THR A 174 -9.74 -12.34 -12.24
C THR A 174 -8.46 -13.14 -12.26
N ARG A 175 -8.54 -14.35 -11.69
CA ARG A 175 -7.45 -15.32 -11.72
C ARG A 175 -7.72 -16.38 -12.78
N GLY A 176 -6.68 -16.76 -13.52
CA GLY A 176 -6.72 -17.84 -14.48
C GLY A 176 -6.61 -19.22 -13.82
N PRO A 177 -6.61 -20.29 -14.63
CA PRO A 177 -6.39 -21.65 -14.15
C PRO A 177 -5.07 -21.77 -13.37
N SER A 178 -5.08 -22.57 -12.30
CA SER A 178 -3.88 -22.84 -11.52
C SER A 178 -2.77 -23.44 -12.36
N VAL A 179 -1.56 -22.92 -12.20
CA VAL A 179 -0.33 -23.48 -12.76
C VAL A 179 0.45 -24.14 -11.62
N THR A 180 0.80 -25.41 -11.80
CA THR A 180 1.51 -26.20 -10.79
C THR A 180 2.95 -26.46 -11.20
N SER A 181 3.89 -26.25 -10.29
CA SER A 181 5.30 -26.64 -10.44
C SER A 181 5.78 -27.30 -9.15
N GLY A 182 5.89 -28.63 -9.16
CA GLY A 182 6.14 -29.40 -7.94
C GLY A 182 5.00 -29.21 -6.93
N SER A 183 5.33 -28.80 -5.70
CA SER A 183 4.35 -28.48 -4.65
C SER A 183 3.82 -27.04 -4.70
N VAL A 184 4.33 -26.21 -5.62
CA VAL A 184 3.93 -24.81 -5.76
C VAL A 184 2.76 -24.69 -6.74
N ILE A 185 1.68 -24.08 -6.29
CA ILE A 185 0.48 -23.78 -7.05
C ILE A 185 0.34 -22.27 -7.14
N VAL A 186 0.27 -21.75 -8.36
CA VAL A 186 0.11 -20.32 -8.64
C VAL A 186 -1.18 -20.11 -9.42
N GLN A 187 -2.03 -19.22 -8.93
CA GLN A 187 -3.18 -18.70 -9.67
C GLN A 187 -2.82 -17.37 -10.33
N PRO A 188 -2.50 -17.35 -11.65
CA PRO A 188 -2.07 -16.14 -12.33
C PRO A 188 -3.21 -15.12 -12.35
N VAL A 189 -2.87 -13.84 -12.14
CA VAL A 189 -3.83 -12.75 -12.36
C VAL A 189 -3.89 -12.48 -13.85
N ILE A 190 -5.05 -12.67 -14.45
CA ILE A 190 -5.30 -12.46 -15.89
C ILE A 190 -6.11 -11.20 -16.17
N PHE A 191 -6.65 -10.57 -15.12
CA PHE A 191 -7.25 -9.25 -15.18
C PHE A 191 -7.27 -8.63 -13.78
N LEU A 192 -6.99 -7.32 -13.68
CA LEU A 192 -7.02 -6.54 -12.45
C LEU A 192 -7.64 -5.17 -12.68
N ASP A 193 -8.73 -4.88 -11.97
CA ASP A 193 -9.24 -3.52 -11.79
C ASP A 193 -9.02 -3.14 -10.31
N PRO A 194 -7.96 -2.35 -10.01
CA PRO A 194 -7.54 -2.13 -8.64
C PRO A 194 -8.25 -0.95 -7.97
N LEU A 195 -9.20 -0.29 -8.65
CA LEU A 195 -9.90 0.88 -8.14
C LEU A 195 -10.59 0.58 -6.81
N ALA A 196 -10.45 1.49 -5.85
CA ALA A 196 -11.02 1.31 -4.52
C ALA A 196 -12.55 1.15 -4.57
N ARG A 197 -13.07 0.18 -3.82
CA ARG A 197 -14.51 -0.09 -3.62
C ARG A 197 -14.79 -0.41 -2.15
N ASN A 198 -16.06 -0.34 -1.78
CA ASN A 198 -16.54 -0.75 -0.46
C ASN A 198 -15.73 -0.08 0.67
N ASP A 199 -15.21 -0.86 1.62
CA ASP A 199 -14.42 -0.36 2.74
C ASP A 199 -13.12 0.33 2.32
N ALA A 200 -12.65 0.19 1.09
CA ALA A 200 -11.48 0.90 0.60
C ALA A 200 -11.80 2.28 0.01
N ALA A 201 -13.06 2.56 -0.34
CA ALA A 201 -13.43 3.80 -1.03
C ALA A 201 -13.24 5.05 -0.16
N THR A 202 -13.15 4.89 1.17
CA THR A 202 -12.87 5.97 2.12
C THR A 202 -11.90 5.49 3.19
N SER A 203 -11.17 6.43 3.80
CA SER A 203 -10.31 6.19 4.96
C SER A 203 -10.56 7.25 6.04
N VAL A 204 -10.14 6.98 7.28
CA VAL A 204 -10.27 7.90 8.42
C VAL A 204 -9.08 8.86 8.48
N GLY A 205 -7.87 8.32 8.33
CA GLY A 205 -6.64 9.09 8.18
C GLY A 205 -6.26 9.25 6.72
N SER A 206 -5.14 9.93 6.48
CA SER A 206 -4.51 10.06 5.17
C SER A 206 -3.00 10.04 5.32
N ALA A 207 -2.31 9.69 4.23
CA ALA A 207 -0.86 9.83 4.15
C ALA A 207 -0.44 11.29 4.46
N PRO A 208 0.67 11.52 5.18
CA PRO A 208 1.19 12.86 5.36
C PRO A 208 1.44 13.54 4.01
N ALA A 209 0.80 14.70 3.79
CA ALA A 209 1.06 15.50 2.62
C ALA A 209 2.52 16.00 2.64
N THR A 210 3.26 15.74 1.57
CA THR A 210 4.64 16.22 1.39
C THR A 210 4.80 16.76 -0.03
N SER A 211 5.99 17.24 -0.39
CA SER A 211 6.30 17.58 -1.79
C SER A 211 6.28 16.37 -2.73
N PHE A 212 6.24 15.14 -2.19
CA PHE A 212 6.22 13.89 -2.95
C PHE A 212 4.87 13.16 -2.84
N PHE A 213 4.19 13.23 -1.68
CA PHE A 213 2.91 12.57 -1.44
C PHE A 213 1.74 13.55 -1.45
N THR A 214 0.75 13.27 -2.30
CA THR A 214 -0.59 13.86 -2.19
C THR A 214 -1.39 13.07 -1.15
N ALA A 215 -2.06 13.79 -0.23
CA ALA A 215 -2.92 13.14 0.75
C ALA A 215 -4.12 12.45 0.06
N ALA A 216 -4.34 11.17 0.39
CA ALA A 216 -5.44 10.36 -0.11
C ALA A 216 -6.37 9.95 1.05
N ASN A 217 -7.69 10.13 0.85
CA ASN A 217 -8.72 9.76 1.83
C ASN A 217 -9.43 8.45 1.43
N TYR A 218 -8.67 7.49 0.92
CA TYR A 218 -9.10 6.13 0.61
C TYR A 218 -8.02 5.14 1.05
N ARG A 219 -8.35 3.85 1.08
CA ARG A 219 -7.42 2.78 1.45
C ARG A 219 -6.94 2.06 0.19
N GLY A 220 -5.65 1.75 0.12
CA GLY A 220 -5.01 1.20 -1.07
C GLY A 220 -4.42 2.27 -1.97
N ALA A 221 -3.82 1.82 -3.07
CA ALA A 221 -3.02 2.65 -3.97
C ALA A 221 -3.82 3.41 -5.03
N PHE A 222 -5.10 3.06 -5.22
CA PHE A 222 -5.93 3.60 -6.29
C PHE A 222 -7.18 4.23 -5.69
N SER A 223 -7.59 5.38 -6.23
CA SER A 223 -8.87 5.97 -5.86
C SER A 223 -10.03 5.14 -6.45
N SER A 224 -11.27 5.56 -6.21
CA SER A 224 -12.43 4.91 -6.84
C SER A 224 -12.55 5.23 -8.34
N THR A 225 -11.82 6.23 -8.84
CA THR A 225 -11.96 6.80 -10.18
C THR A 225 -10.68 6.76 -11.02
N GLU A 226 -9.50 6.61 -10.41
CA GLU A 226 -8.21 6.73 -11.09
C GLU A 226 -7.41 5.42 -11.06
N ASN A 227 -7.26 4.79 -12.23
CA ASN A 227 -6.38 3.64 -12.41
C ASN A 227 -5.04 4.07 -13.04
N TRP A 228 -4.08 4.42 -12.20
CA TRP A 228 -2.76 4.83 -12.67
C TRP A 228 -1.94 3.66 -13.26
N LEU A 229 -2.38 2.40 -13.27
CA LEU A 229 -1.68 1.32 -14.00
C LEU A 229 -1.66 1.58 -15.51
N CYS A 230 -2.60 2.38 -15.99
CA CYS A 230 -2.78 2.65 -17.40
C CYS A 230 -1.60 3.35 -18.07
N GLY A 231 -1.31 2.95 -19.31
CA GLY A 231 -0.42 3.69 -20.21
C GLY A 231 1.08 3.53 -19.98
N TRP A 232 1.52 2.93 -18.86
CA TRP A 232 2.95 2.70 -18.60
C TRP A 232 3.29 1.34 -18.00
N THR A 233 2.30 0.57 -17.53
CA THR A 233 2.56 -0.76 -17.01
C THR A 233 2.39 -1.83 -18.08
N ALA A 234 3.12 -2.93 -17.93
CA ALA A 234 2.92 -4.13 -18.75
C ALA A 234 1.47 -4.65 -18.65
N ALA A 235 0.85 -4.55 -17.46
CA ALA A 235 -0.54 -4.96 -17.27
C ALA A 235 -1.50 -4.16 -18.18
N SER A 236 -1.28 -2.86 -18.33
CA SER A 236 -2.02 -2.02 -19.27
C SER A 236 -1.70 -2.37 -20.73
N GLN A 237 -0.42 -2.46 -21.10
CA GLN A 237 -0.01 -2.76 -22.47
C GLN A 237 -0.56 -4.10 -22.99
N TYR A 238 -0.68 -5.10 -22.12
CA TYR A 238 -1.20 -6.43 -22.47
C TYR A 238 -2.70 -6.61 -22.23
N GLY A 239 -3.43 -5.56 -21.84
CA GLY A 239 -4.89 -5.63 -21.64
C GLY A 239 -5.35 -6.40 -20.40
N TYR A 240 -4.48 -6.52 -19.39
CA TYR A 240 -4.78 -7.17 -18.10
C TYR A 240 -5.31 -6.21 -17.04
N THR A 241 -5.69 -4.99 -17.40
CA THR A 241 -6.33 -4.04 -16.49
C THR A 241 -7.47 -3.31 -17.18
N SER A 242 -8.38 -2.74 -16.39
CA SER A 242 -9.47 -1.93 -16.93
C SER A 242 -8.91 -0.73 -17.70
N SER A 243 -9.52 -0.40 -18.83
CA SER A 243 -9.20 0.82 -19.59
C SER A 243 -9.78 2.09 -18.97
N ASN A 244 -10.32 1.99 -17.75
CA ASN A 244 -10.77 3.11 -16.92
C ASN A 244 -9.55 3.83 -16.34
N CYS A 245 -8.70 4.23 -17.26
CA CYS A 245 -7.57 5.07 -17.05
C CYS A 245 -8.18 6.43 -16.78
N ALA A 246 -7.80 7.08 -15.69
CA ALA A 246 -7.75 8.53 -15.81
C ALA A 246 -6.67 8.78 -16.88
N ALA A 247 -7.03 8.86 -18.16
CA ALA A 247 -6.48 9.98 -18.90
C ALA A 247 -6.91 11.17 -18.04
N PRO A 248 -6.00 11.92 -17.40
CA PRO A 248 -6.41 12.99 -16.52
C PRO A 248 -7.37 13.85 -17.31
N CYS A 249 -8.64 13.78 -16.93
CA CYS A 249 -9.69 14.55 -17.55
C CYS A 249 -9.59 15.91 -16.92
N LEU A 250 -8.48 16.60 -17.20
CA LEU A 250 -8.17 17.87 -16.56
C LEU A 250 -9.29 18.90 -16.82
N ALA A 251 -10.10 18.66 -17.84
CA ALA A 251 -11.29 19.41 -18.20
C ALA A 251 -12.59 19.03 -17.47
N ASP A 252 -12.65 17.92 -16.73
CA ASP A 252 -13.77 17.55 -15.84
C ASP A 252 -13.50 18.16 -14.45
N LEU A 253 -13.91 19.41 -14.30
CA LEU A 253 -13.62 20.25 -13.14
C LEU A 253 -14.57 19.98 -11.98
N ASN A 254 -15.74 19.41 -12.24
CA ASN A 254 -16.72 19.08 -11.22
C ASN A 254 -16.67 17.59 -10.78
N GLY A 255 -15.94 16.74 -11.50
CA GLY A 255 -15.72 15.32 -11.20
C GLY A 255 -16.89 14.40 -11.55
N ASP A 256 -17.79 14.83 -12.44
CA ASP A 256 -18.99 14.07 -12.82
C ASP A 256 -18.78 13.12 -14.02
N ARG A 257 -17.55 13.07 -14.56
CA ARG A 257 -17.12 12.28 -15.72
C ARG A 257 -17.72 12.73 -17.05
N VAL A 258 -18.19 13.97 -17.13
CA VAL A 258 -18.67 14.59 -18.37
C VAL A 258 -18.10 15.99 -18.46
N VAL A 259 -17.18 16.21 -19.38
CA VAL A 259 -16.72 17.57 -19.70
C VAL A 259 -17.85 18.30 -20.41
N GLY A 260 -18.47 19.26 -19.73
CA GLY A 260 -19.64 19.95 -20.23
C GLY A 260 -19.85 21.36 -19.71
N GLY A 261 -21.11 21.81 -19.77
CA GLY A 261 -21.50 23.15 -19.33
C GLY A 261 -21.11 23.49 -17.88
N PRO A 262 -21.25 22.57 -16.92
CA PRO A 262 -20.79 22.79 -15.55
C PRO A 262 -19.29 23.08 -15.46
N ASP A 263 -18.44 22.33 -16.14
CA ASP A 263 -16.98 22.50 -16.12
C ASP A 263 -16.56 23.80 -16.80
N LEU A 264 -17.19 24.13 -17.93
CA LEU A 264 -16.99 25.43 -18.57
C LEU A 264 -17.34 26.58 -17.61
N GLY A 265 -18.42 26.45 -16.84
CA GLY A 265 -18.81 27.43 -15.83
C GLY A 265 -17.74 27.57 -14.73
N LEU A 266 -17.15 26.47 -14.29
CA LEU A 266 -16.07 26.45 -13.31
C LEU A 266 -14.78 27.09 -13.86
N LEU A 267 -14.39 26.76 -15.10
CA LEU A 267 -13.22 27.34 -15.76
C LEU A 267 -13.35 28.86 -15.92
N LEU A 268 -14.48 29.33 -16.43
CA LEU A 268 -14.73 30.77 -16.60
C LEU A 268 -14.83 31.51 -15.26
N GLY A 269 -15.31 30.84 -14.20
CA GLY A 269 -15.30 31.38 -12.84
C GLY A 269 -13.88 31.57 -12.28
N ALA A 270 -12.91 30.81 -12.78
CA ALA A 270 -11.50 30.87 -12.39
C ALA A 270 -10.62 31.73 -13.33
N TRP A 271 -11.21 32.39 -14.34
CA TRP A 271 -10.47 33.07 -15.42
C TRP A 271 -9.46 34.10 -14.90
N GLY A 272 -8.21 34.01 -15.37
CA GLY A 272 -7.08 34.85 -14.96
C GLY A 272 -6.48 34.50 -13.59
N GLY A 273 -7.00 33.48 -12.91
CA GLY A 273 -6.44 32.92 -11.68
C GLY A 273 -5.49 31.75 -11.94
N SER A 274 -5.23 30.93 -10.93
CA SER A 274 -4.47 29.68 -11.01
C SER A 274 -5.24 28.55 -10.31
N GLY A 275 -4.81 27.30 -10.45
CA GLY A 275 -5.37 26.18 -9.68
C GLY A 275 -6.27 25.29 -10.53
N PHE A 276 -7.46 24.93 -10.04
CA PHE A 276 -8.24 23.84 -10.65
C PHE A 276 -8.66 24.07 -12.11
N GLY A 277 -8.72 25.31 -12.59
CA GLY A 277 -9.01 25.63 -13.99
C GLY A 277 -7.78 25.72 -14.92
N ASP A 278 -6.57 25.56 -14.37
CA ASP A 278 -5.28 25.60 -15.09
C ASP A 278 -4.99 24.17 -15.58
N ILE A 279 -5.52 23.87 -16.76
CA ILE A 279 -5.56 22.57 -17.41
C ILE A 279 -4.20 22.24 -18.03
N ASP A 280 -3.48 23.23 -18.56
CA ASP A 280 -2.17 23.01 -19.18
C ASP A 280 -0.98 23.25 -18.24
N GLY A 281 -1.24 23.80 -17.05
CA GLY A 281 -0.26 23.95 -15.98
C GLY A 281 0.68 25.13 -16.17
N ASP A 282 0.32 26.14 -16.97
CA ASP A 282 1.15 27.31 -17.24
C ASP A 282 1.11 28.38 -16.11
N GLY A 283 0.23 28.17 -15.12
CA GLY A 283 0.04 29.04 -13.97
C GLY A 283 -1.06 30.09 -14.13
N VAL A 284 -1.76 30.13 -15.27
CA VAL A 284 -2.85 31.10 -15.55
C VAL A 284 -4.02 30.44 -16.27
N VAL A 285 -5.21 30.46 -15.66
CA VAL A 285 -6.46 30.03 -16.33
C VAL A 285 -6.82 30.99 -17.47
N GLY A 286 -6.70 30.53 -18.71
CA GLY A 286 -6.88 31.35 -19.89
C GLY A 286 -7.32 30.60 -21.14
N GLY A 287 -6.96 31.17 -22.30
CA GLY A 287 -7.42 30.68 -23.60
C GLY A 287 -6.89 29.29 -23.94
N SER A 288 -5.72 28.92 -23.42
CA SER A 288 -5.12 27.61 -23.62
C SER A 288 -5.92 26.52 -22.88
N ASP A 289 -6.29 26.77 -21.63
CA ASP A 289 -7.14 25.87 -20.83
C ASP A 289 -8.53 25.72 -21.40
N LEU A 290 -9.14 26.83 -21.85
CA LEU A 290 -10.42 26.78 -22.54
C LEU A 290 -10.34 25.93 -23.81
N GLY A 291 -9.23 26.01 -24.55
CA GLY A 291 -8.96 25.14 -25.69
C GLY A 291 -8.87 23.67 -25.29
N GLY A 292 -8.19 23.37 -24.18
CA GLY A 292 -8.12 22.03 -23.60
C GLY A 292 -9.49 21.49 -23.19
N LEU A 293 -10.32 22.30 -22.52
CA LEU A 293 -11.67 21.94 -22.09
C LEU A 293 -12.58 21.65 -23.28
N LEU A 294 -12.62 22.54 -24.27
CA LEU A 294 -13.46 22.34 -25.45
C LEU A 294 -13.00 21.16 -26.31
N GLY A 295 -11.69 20.89 -26.36
CA GLY A 295 -11.13 19.72 -27.03
C GLY A 295 -11.52 18.39 -26.37
N ALA A 296 -11.85 18.41 -25.08
CA ALA A 296 -12.26 17.24 -24.30
C ALA A 296 -13.79 17.11 -24.12
N TRP A 297 -14.59 17.96 -24.78
CA TRP A 297 -16.05 18.03 -24.57
C TRP A 297 -16.77 16.69 -24.77
N GLY A 298 -17.56 16.27 -23.78
CA GLY A 298 -18.32 15.02 -23.81
C GLY A 298 -17.98 14.09 -22.65
N ALA A 299 -18.31 12.80 -22.83
CA ALA A 299 -18.06 11.80 -21.81
C ALA A 299 -16.55 11.63 -21.61
N CYS A 300 -16.13 11.57 -20.35
CA CYS A 300 -14.75 11.28 -19.99
C CYS A 300 -14.58 9.78 -19.68
N PRO A 301 -13.81 9.04 -20.50
CA PRO A 301 -13.64 7.59 -20.35
C PRO A 301 -12.66 7.20 -19.23
#